data_AF-A0A6V2U0W8-F1
#
_entry.id   AF-A0A6V2U0W8-F1
#
_cell.length_a   1.000
_cell.length_b   1.000
_cell.length_c   1.000
_cell.angle_alpha   90.00
_cell.angle_beta   90.00
_cell.angle_gamma   90.00
#
_symmetry.space_group_name_H-M   'P 1'
#
loop_
_entity.id
_entity.type
_entity.pdbx_description
1 polymer ?
#
loop_
_entity_poly.entity_id
_entity_poly.type
_entity_poly.pdbx_seq_one_letter_code
_entity_poly.pdbx_strand_id
1 'polypeptide(L)'
;MSRRPPIAMLSLASIAVAGVSPPWRPATVRDLHSEYGNIFKHGNRNAASHLWVSFILQRASQLAPSKLEEMFTGFCAVSGSPTRPSDYTRYRLTLPRVDGGGLVSGFMYYCCWPCVCDTQDFIRVDTANVTLAGGEVRRYYWAVVGNPCDDPPKLREPFVQPFYGRGETTLEREAAEVRCDADGRLIGASLSDHGFPIISMFFGAAPATAEQASRAAVAADGSAASAVAARWSRDGGRIRREDSRGPEIARD
;
A
#
# COMPACT_ATOMS: atom_id res chain seq x y z
N MET A 1 -2.24 -8.89 -51.60
CA MET A 1 -1.26 -8.75 -50.50
C MET A 1 -2.01 -8.29 -49.26
N SER A 2 -2.38 -9.21 -48.38
CA SER A 2 -3.16 -8.94 -47.15
C SER A 2 -2.21 -8.67 -45.99
N ARG A 3 -2.21 -7.44 -45.46
CA ARG A 3 -1.46 -7.09 -44.25
C ARG A 3 -2.41 -7.23 -43.06
N ARG A 4 -2.20 -8.26 -42.23
CA ARG A 4 -2.84 -8.40 -40.92
C ARG A 4 -2.27 -7.33 -39.97
N PRO A 5 -3.08 -6.73 -39.08
CA PRO A 5 -2.55 -5.84 -38.05
C PRO A 5 -1.83 -6.66 -36.97
N PRO A 6 -0.87 -6.06 -36.24
CA PRO A 6 -0.18 -6.76 -35.16
C PRO A 6 -1.12 -6.93 -33.97
N ILE A 7 -1.17 -8.15 -33.45
CA ILE A 7 -1.84 -8.47 -32.19
C ILE A 7 -1.02 -7.83 -31.07
N ALA A 8 -1.60 -6.84 -30.38
CA ALA A 8 -1.02 -6.29 -29.18
C ALA A 8 -1.01 -7.39 -28.09
N MET A 9 0.17 -7.89 -27.74
CA MET A 9 0.34 -8.73 -26.56
C MET A 9 0.11 -7.86 -25.32
N LEU A 10 -1.00 -8.07 -24.61
CA LEU A 10 -1.12 -7.65 -23.23
C LEU A 10 -0.11 -8.45 -22.40
N SER A 11 0.94 -7.79 -21.94
CA SER A 11 1.89 -8.34 -20.99
C SER A 11 1.20 -8.55 -19.65
N LEU A 12 0.82 -9.79 -19.33
CA LEU A 12 0.49 -10.21 -17.98
C LEU A 12 1.77 -10.15 -17.16
N ALA A 13 1.99 -9.06 -16.43
CA ALA A 13 3.03 -8.99 -15.42
C ALA A 13 2.62 -9.93 -14.26
N SER A 14 3.05 -11.19 -14.35
CA SER A 14 3.00 -12.11 -13.21
C SER A 14 4.13 -11.73 -12.27
N ILE A 15 3.87 -11.60 -10.98
CA ILE A 15 4.92 -11.38 -9.98
C ILE A 15 5.89 -12.56 -10.09
N ALA A 16 7.14 -12.25 -10.48
CA ALA A 16 8.16 -13.25 -10.75
C ALA A 16 8.39 -14.11 -9.49
N VAL A 17 8.30 -15.43 -9.65
CA VAL A 17 8.60 -16.39 -8.59
C VAL A 17 10.12 -16.44 -8.39
N ALA A 18 10.63 -15.60 -7.50
CA ALA A 18 12.01 -15.66 -7.04
C ALA A 18 12.14 -16.75 -5.97
N GLY A 19 12.66 -17.92 -6.37
CA GLY A 19 13.07 -19.01 -5.47
C GLY A 19 11.93 -19.82 -4.87
N VAL A 20 12.18 -21.12 -4.63
CA VAL A 20 11.26 -21.92 -3.82
C VAL A 20 11.42 -21.47 -2.38
N SER A 21 10.52 -20.57 -1.93
CA SER A 21 10.42 -20.20 -0.51
C SER A 21 10.32 -21.46 0.35
N PRO A 22 10.96 -21.51 1.54
CA PRO A 22 10.79 -22.62 2.47
C PRO A 22 9.31 -22.93 2.71
N PRO A 23 8.94 -24.20 2.95
CA PRO A 23 7.57 -24.57 3.25
C PRO A 23 7.01 -23.69 4.37
N TRP A 24 5.92 -22.98 4.09
CA TRP A 24 5.23 -22.13 5.07
C TRP A 24 3.74 -22.47 5.07
N ARG A 25 3.26 -23.02 6.19
CA ARG A 25 1.89 -23.52 6.36
C ARG A 25 1.25 -22.84 7.56
N PRO A 26 0.93 -21.53 7.47
CA PRO A 26 0.38 -20.79 8.59
C PRO A 26 -0.99 -21.35 8.97
N ALA A 27 -1.19 -21.62 10.26
CA ALA A 27 -2.48 -21.97 10.81
C ALA A 27 -3.30 -20.70 11.04
N THR A 28 -2.68 -19.64 11.55
CA THR A 28 -3.34 -18.35 11.88
C THR A 28 -2.43 -17.16 11.57
N VAL A 29 -2.96 -15.94 11.65
CA VAL A 29 -2.15 -14.71 11.55
C VAL A 29 -1.03 -14.62 12.59
N ARG A 30 -1.08 -15.37 13.70
CA ARG A 30 0.03 -15.40 14.67
C ARG A 30 1.28 -16.05 14.11
N ASP A 31 1.13 -17.00 13.19
CA ASP A 31 2.28 -17.62 12.51
C ASP A 31 2.95 -16.61 11.58
N LEU A 32 2.17 -15.76 10.90
CA LEU A 32 2.70 -14.60 10.19
C LEU A 32 3.44 -13.66 11.17
N HIS A 33 2.84 -13.28 12.29
CA HIS A 33 3.50 -12.40 13.27
C HIS A 33 4.79 -12.98 13.83
N SER A 34 4.91 -14.30 13.92
CA SER A 34 6.11 -14.99 14.40
C SER A 34 7.29 -14.84 13.43
N GLU A 35 7.03 -14.46 12.18
CA GLU A 35 8.03 -14.15 11.15
C GLU A 35 8.54 -12.70 11.22
N TYR A 36 8.12 -11.91 12.23
CA TYR A 36 8.49 -10.49 12.34
C TYR A 36 10.00 -10.28 12.22
N GLY A 37 10.82 -11.03 12.97
CA GLY A 37 12.29 -10.92 12.90
C GLY A 37 12.90 -11.46 11.60
N ASN A 38 12.14 -12.26 10.85
CA ASN A 38 12.52 -12.74 9.52
C ASN A 38 12.25 -11.70 8.43
N ILE A 39 11.28 -10.81 8.66
CA ILE A 39 10.80 -9.83 7.69
C ILE A 39 11.45 -8.47 7.91
N PHE A 40 11.54 -8.03 9.16
CA PHE A 40 12.09 -6.71 9.52
C PHE A 40 13.51 -6.86 10.04
N LYS A 41 14.49 -6.54 9.19
CA LYS A 41 15.93 -6.68 9.49
C LYS A 41 16.57 -5.44 10.11
N HIS A 42 15.85 -4.33 10.10
CA HIS A 42 16.23 -3.03 10.65
C HIS A 42 15.34 -2.65 11.85
N GLY A 43 14.65 -3.62 12.44
CA GLY A 43 14.06 -3.58 13.78
C GLY A 43 12.66 -3.01 13.89
N ASN A 44 12.27 -2.09 13.01
CA ASN A 44 10.99 -1.38 13.12
C ASN A 44 10.12 -1.47 11.85
N ARG A 45 8.96 -2.12 11.99
CA ARG A 45 7.92 -2.25 10.96
C ARG A 45 7.24 -0.96 10.47
N ASN A 46 7.47 0.18 11.11
CA ASN A 46 6.81 1.45 10.77
C ASN A 46 6.91 1.73 9.26
N ALA A 47 5.77 2.07 8.63
CA ALA A 47 5.65 2.32 7.19
C ALA A 47 6.14 1.17 6.27
N ALA A 48 6.36 -0.02 6.82
CA ALA A 48 7.02 -1.13 6.13
C ALA A 48 6.10 -2.32 5.85
N SER A 49 4.79 -2.09 5.76
CA SER A 49 3.79 -3.13 5.44
C SER A 49 4.06 -3.83 4.10
N HIS A 50 4.72 -3.17 3.14
CA HIS A 50 5.17 -3.78 1.88
C HIS A 50 6.06 -5.03 2.09
N LEU A 51 6.78 -5.13 3.21
CA LEU A 51 7.57 -6.32 3.53
C LEU A 51 6.70 -7.50 4.00
N TRP A 52 5.62 -7.24 4.76
CA TRP A 52 4.61 -8.26 5.06
C TRP A 52 3.98 -8.79 3.76
N VAL A 53 3.60 -7.89 2.86
CA VAL A 53 3.02 -8.23 1.56
C VAL A 53 3.95 -9.16 0.79
N SER A 54 5.21 -8.75 0.61
CA SER A 54 6.16 -9.55 -0.16
C SER A 54 6.44 -10.91 0.48
N PHE A 55 6.54 -10.97 1.80
CA PHE A 55 6.70 -12.25 2.51
C PHE A 55 5.56 -13.22 2.19
N ILE A 56 4.31 -12.73 2.22
CA ILE A 56 3.11 -13.53 1.92
C ILE A 56 3.07 -13.91 0.43
N LEU A 57 3.29 -12.95 -0.48
CA LEU A 57 3.19 -13.20 -1.93
C LEU A 57 4.28 -14.14 -2.46
N GLN A 58 5.49 -14.09 -1.92
CA GLN A 58 6.57 -15.06 -2.23
C GLN A 58 6.22 -16.50 -1.82
N ARG A 59 5.20 -16.68 -0.99
CA ARG A 59 4.71 -17.98 -0.50
C ARG A 59 3.29 -18.29 -0.98
N ALA A 60 2.69 -17.43 -1.79
CA ALA A 60 1.29 -17.56 -2.20
C ALA A 60 1.01 -18.87 -2.94
N SER A 61 1.97 -19.40 -3.70
CA SER A 61 1.88 -20.69 -4.40
C SER A 61 1.74 -21.90 -3.46
N GLN A 62 1.91 -21.71 -2.15
CA GLN A 62 1.72 -22.73 -1.12
C GLN A 62 0.38 -22.58 -0.39
N LEU A 63 -0.38 -21.51 -0.67
CA LEU A 63 -1.57 -21.13 0.10
C LEU A 63 -2.84 -21.32 -0.74
N ALA A 64 -3.89 -21.79 -0.07
CA ALA A 64 -5.25 -21.68 -0.59
C ALA A 64 -5.69 -20.19 -0.58
N PRO A 65 -6.64 -19.79 -1.45
CA PRO A 65 -7.10 -18.40 -1.52
C PRO A 65 -7.55 -17.84 -0.17
N SER A 66 -8.33 -18.59 0.60
CA SER A 66 -8.82 -18.16 1.91
C SER A 66 -7.70 -17.96 2.94
N LYS A 67 -6.64 -18.78 2.87
CA LYS A 67 -5.48 -18.63 3.76
C LYS A 67 -4.64 -17.41 3.38
N LEU A 68 -4.46 -17.15 2.08
CA LEU A 68 -3.82 -15.93 1.60
C LEU A 68 -4.55 -14.70 2.16
N GLU A 69 -5.86 -14.64 1.95
CA GLU A 69 -6.72 -13.54 2.43
C GLU A 69 -6.64 -13.38 3.95
N GLU A 70 -6.67 -14.47 4.71
CA GLU A 70 -6.50 -14.44 6.16
C GLU A 70 -5.17 -13.80 6.58
N MET A 71 -4.05 -14.13 5.94
CA MET A 71 -2.75 -13.53 6.28
C MET A 71 -2.74 -12.02 6.08
N PHE A 72 -3.41 -11.50 5.05
CA PHE A 72 -3.52 -10.07 4.80
C PHE A 72 -4.38 -9.31 5.82
N THR A 73 -5.18 -10.02 6.63
CA THR A 73 -5.91 -9.40 7.75
C THR A 73 -5.03 -9.15 8.99
N GLY A 74 -3.81 -9.70 8.98
CA GLY A 74 -2.90 -9.75 10.12
C GLY A 74 -2.04 -8.50 10.34
N PHE A 75 -2.09 -7.47 9.50
CA PHE A 75 -1.30 -6.27 9.73
C PHE A 75 -1.99 -4.99 9.26
N CYS A 76 -1.61 -3.88 9.89
CA CYS A 76 -2.03 -2.55 9.49
C CYS A 76 -1.33 -2.14 8.20
N ALA A 77 -2.10 -1.73 7.20
CA ALA A 77 -1.58 -1.36 5.88
C ALA A 77 -0.63 -0.15 5.90
N VAL A 78 -0.84 0.81 6.79
CA VAL A 78 0.00 2.02 6.87
C VAL A 78 1.19 1.78 7.79
N SER A 79 0.96 1.37 9.03
CA SER A 79 2.03 1.30 10.04
C SER A 79 2.83 0.00 10.04
N GLY A 80 2.36 -1.04 9.34
CA GLY A 80 2.94 -2.40 9.41
C GLY A 80 2.73 -3.10 10.76
N SER A 81 1.97 -2.50 11.70
CA SER A 81 1.77 -3.07 13.03
C SER A 81 0.88 -4.33 12.97
N PRO A 82 1.22 -5.41 13.68
CA PRO A 82 0.38 -6.60 13.78
C PRO A 82 -1.04 -6.26 14.24
N THR A 83 -2.04 -6.81 13.55
CA THR A 83 -3.46 -6.70 13.91
C THR A 83 -4.01 -8.06 14.29
N ARG A 84 -5.06 -8.07 15.10
CA ARG A 84 -5.92 -9.24 15.28
C ARG A 84 -7.17 -9.03 14.45
N PRO A 85 -7.50 -9.94 13.52
CA PRO A 85 -8.67 -9.80 12.66
C PRO A 85 -9.94 -9.78 13.52
N SER A 86 -10.68 -8.68 13.45
CA SER A 86 -11.98 -8.52 14.09
C SER A 86 -12.74 -7.38 13.42
N ASP A 87 -14.02 -7.24 13.74
CA ASP A 87 -14.82 -6.10 13.25
C ASP A 87 -14.27 -4.75 13.75
N TYR A 88 -13.61 -4.73 14.91
CA TYR A 88 -12.98 -3.52 15.46
C TYR A 88 -11.77 -3.04 14.65
N THR A 89 -11.02 -3.97 14.06
CA THR A 89 -9.84 -3.64 13.24
C THR A 89 -10.18 -3.51 11.77
N ARG A 90 -11.40 -3.86 11.34
CA ARG A 90 -11.85 -3.84 9.94
C ARG A 90 -12.58 -2.54 9.59
N TYR A 91 -12.00 -1.77 8.68
CA TYR A 91 -12.54 -0.47 8.27
C TYR A 91 -12.99 -0.51 6.82
N ARG A 92 -14.20 -0.02 6.55
CA ARG A 92 -14.66 0.21 5.19
C ARG A 92 -14.12 1.54 4.68
N LEU A 93 -13.56 1.52 3.48
CA LEU A 93 -12.99 2.68 2.82
C LEU A 93 -13.51 2.77 1.39
N THR A 94 -13.47 3.98 0.85
CA THR A 94 -13.77 4.26 -0.56
C THR A 94 -12.59 5.02 -1.12
N LEU A 95 -11.85 4.39 -2.03
CA LEU A 95 -10.55 4.90 -2.50
C LEU A 95 -10.53 5.01 -4.03
N PRO A 96 -9.77 5.96 -4.60
CA PRO A 96 -9.60 6.06 -6.04
C PRO A 96 -8.74 4.93 -6.59
N ARG A 97 -9.06 4.47 -7.80
CA ARG A 97 -8.18 3.58 -8.56
C ARG A 97 -7.02 4.35 -9.20
N VAL A 98 -5.87 3.70 -9.31
CA VAL A 98 -4.70 4.28 -10.00
C VAL A 98 -4.91 4.48 -11.50
N ASP A 99 -5.76 3.66 -12.13
CA ASP A 99 -6.05 3.69 -13.57
C ASP A 99 -7.11 4.73 -13.98
N GLY A 100 -7.60 5.53 -13.03
CA GLY A 100 -8.67 6.49 -13.27
C GLY A 100 -10.06 5.85 -13.42
N GLY A 101 -10.21 4.54 -13.17
CA GLY A 101 -11.47 3.79 -13.24
C GLY A 101 -12.51 4.13 -12.15
N GLY A 102 -12.39 5.30 -11.51
CA GLY A 102 -13.29 5.78 -10.47
C GLY A 102 -12.94 5.32 -9.05
N LEU A 103 -13.95 5.36 -8.18
CA LEU A 103 -13.85 5.01 -6.77
C LEU A 103 -14.25 3.55 -6.54
N VAL A 104 -13.54 2.87 -5.65
CA VAL A 104 -13.84 1.49 -5.23
C VAL A 104 -14.05 1.48 -3.72
N SER A 105 -15.12 0.83 -3.26
CA SER A 105 -15.37 0.59 -1.85
C SER A 105 -14.96 -0.82 -1.46
N GLY A 106 -14.34 -0.95 -0.29
CA GLY A 106 -13.81 -2.23 0.21
C GLY A 106 -13.37 -2.08 1.65
N PHE A 107 -12.63 -3.08 2.14
CA PHE A 107 -12.15 -3.13 3.52
C PHE A 107 -10.64 -3.26 3.61
N MET A 108 -10.10 -2.71 4.70
CA MET A 108 -8.71 -2.92 5.12
C MET A 108 -8.66 -3.05 6.64
N TYR A 109 -7.53 -3.52 7.17
CA TYR A 109 -7.32 -3.72 8.60
C TYR A 109 -6.36 -2.67 9.17
N TYR A 110 -6.72 -2.07 10.30
CA TYR A 110 -5.93 -1.01 10.96
C TYR A 110 -5.74 -1.25 12.45
N CYS A 111 -4.65 -0.71 12.97
CA CYS A 111 -4.33 -0.73 14.40
C CYS A 111 -4.78 0.52 15.16
N CYS A 112 -5.00 1.65 14.47
CA CYS A 112 -5.36 2.92 15.09
C CYS A 112 -5.99 3.88 14.07
N TRP A 113 -6.73 4.87 14.57
CA TRP A 113 -7.41 5.89 13.75
C TRP A 113 -6.46 6.72 12.87
N PRO A 114 -5.25 7.15 13.32
CA PRO A 114 -4.35 7.94 12.48
C PRO A 114 -4.02 7.25 11.14
N CYS A 115 -3.84 5.93 11.15
CA CYS A 115 -3.59 5.18 9.92
C CYS A 115 -4.77 5.22 8.91
N VAL A 116 -6.00 5.42 9.40
CA VAL A 116 -7.17 5.56 8.52
C VAL A 116 -7.11 6.87 7.74
N CYS A 117 -6.59 7.95 8.35
CA CYS A 117 -6.44 9.25 7.68
C CYS A 117 -5.33 9.23 6.64
N ASP A 118 -4.14 8.69 6.99
CA ASP A 118 -3.04 8.53 6.04
C ASP A 118 -3.46 7.75 4.78
N THR A 119 -4.42 6.83 4.93
CA THR A 119 -4.98 6.08 3.82
C THR A 119 -5.75 6.95 2.84
N GLN A 120 -6.58 7.86 3.32
CA GLN A 120 -7.38 8.72 2.46
C GLN A 120 -6.50 9.67 1.63
N ASP A 121 -5.42 10.15 2.23
CA ASP A 121 -4.50 11.07 1.58
C ASP A 121 -3.66 10.36 0.50
N PHE A 122 -3.01 9.25 0.87
CA PHE A 122 -1.89 8.69 0.08
C PHE A 122 -2.19 7.37 -0.63
N ILE A 123 -3.18 6.61 -0.17
CA ILE A 123 -3.40 5.24 -0.66
C ILE A 123 -4.41 5.24 -1.81
N ARG A 124 -4.11 4.44 -2.83
CA ARG A 124 -4.97 4.16 -3.98
C ARG A 124 -5.21 2.66 -4.10
N VAL A 125 -6.12 2.29 -5.00
CA VAL A 125 -6.41 0.89 -5.30
C VAL A 125 -5.86 0.54 -6.68
N ASP A 126 -5.14 -0.57 -6.75
CA ASP A 126 -4.74 -1.20 -8.02
C ASP A 126 -5.09 -2.70 -8.01
N THR A 127 -4.70 -3.41 -9.05
CA THR A 127 -4.88 -4.85 -9.20
C THR A 127 -3.55 -5.55 -9.46
N ALA A 128 -3.50 -6.83 -9.12
CA ALA A 128 -2.42 -7.72 -9.54
C ALA A 128 -2.92 -9.17 -9.47
N ASN A 129 -2.33 -10.03 -10.30
CA ASN A 129 -2.58 -11.47 -10.28
C ASN A 129 -1.64 -12.18 -9.31
N VAL A 130 -2.17 -13.18 -8.59
CA VAL A 130 -1.40 -14.04 -7.68
C VAL A 130 -1.57 -15.48 -8.10
N THR A 131 -0.46 -16.22 -8.17
CA THR A 131 -0.46 -17.67 -8.37
C THR A 131 -0.52 -18.35 -7.00
N LEU A 132 -1.58 -19.12 -6.78
CA LEU A 132 -1.93 -19.81 -5.53
C LEU A 132 -1.55 -21.30 -5.60
N ALA A 133 -1.83 -22.02 -4.51
CA ALA A 133 -1.70 -23.48 -4.47
C ALA A 133 -2.42 -24.17 -5.63
N GLY A 134 -1.79 -25.20 -6.20
CA GLY A 134 -2.31 -25.92 -7.35
C GLY A 134 -2.21 -25.16 -8.68
N GLY A 135 -1.55 -23.99 -8.72
CA GLY A 135 -1.38 -23.19 -9.93
C GLY A 135 -2.58 -22.31 -10.29
N GLU A 136 -3.57 -22.19 -9.39
CA GLU A 136 -4.68 -21.26 -9.58
C GLU A 136 -4.16 -19.83 -9.66
N VAL A 137 -4.51 -19.09 -10.72
CA VAL A 137 -4.19 -17.66 -10.84
C VAL A 137 -5.45 -16.85 -10.52
N ARG A 138 -5.37 -15.98 -9.52
CA ARG A 138 -6.48 -15.12 -9.11
C ARG A 138 -6.07 -13.66 -9.10
N ARG A 139 -6.95 -12.80 -9.63
CA ARG A 139 -6.79 -11.34 -9.60
C ARG A 139 -7.37 -10.79 -8.30
N TYR A 140 -6.60 -9.94 -7.63
CA TYR A 140 -7.00 -9.25 -6.40
C TYR A 140 -6.92 -7.75 -6.55
N TYR A 141 -7.62 -7.03 -5.68
CA TYR A 141 -7.47 -5.60 -5.49
C TYR A 141 -6.49 -5.34 -4.34
N TRP A 142 -5.59 -4.39 -4.55
CA TRP A 142 -4.48 -4.09 -3.65
C TRP A 142 -4.52 -2.62 -3.25
N ALA A 143 -4.30 -2.35 -1.97
CA ALA A 143 -3.94 -1.03 -1.52
C ALA A 143 -2.48 -0.77 -1.90
N VAL A 144 -2.27 0.34 -2.61
CA VAL A 144 -0.96 0.74 -3.12
C VAL A 144 -0.63 2.16 -2.71
N VAL A 145 0.65 2.46 -2.65
CA VAL A 145 1.18 3.79 -2.30
C VAL A 145 2.18 4.24 -3.36
N GLY A 146 2.39 5.55 -3.48
CA GLY A 146 3.47 6.10 -4.31
C GLY A 146 4.83 5.59 -3.82
N ASN A 147 5.78 5.41 -4.74
CA ASN A 147 7.09 4.91 -4.37
C ASN A 147 7.87 5.98 -3.58
N PRO A 148 8.17 5.78 -2.28
CA PRO A 148 8.93 6.76 -1.50
C PRO A 148 10.35 6.98 -2.04
N CYS A 149 10.85 6.06 -2.86
CA CYS A 149 12.15 6.14 -3.50
C CYS A 149 12.18 6.97 -4.80
N ASP A 150 11.03 7.52 -5.23
CA ASP A 150 10.99 8.50 -6.31
C ASP A 150 11.54 9.88 -5.87
N ASP A 151 11.58 10.14 -4.56
CA ASP A 151 12.22 11.33 -3.97
C ASP A 151 12.91 10.98 -2.62
N PRO A 152 14.01 10.22 -2.64
CA PRO A 152 14.69 9.76 -1.42
C PRO A 152 15.11 10.86 -0.44
N PRO A 153 15.50 12.07 -0.86
CA PRO A 153 15.76 13.19 0.06
C PRO A 153 14.61 13.48 1.03
N LYS A 154 13.34 13.27 0.63
CA LYS A 154 12.18 13.47 1.52
C LYS A 154 12.19 12.56 2.75
N LEU A 155 12.85 11.40 2.69
CA LEU A 155 12.96 10.52 3.84
C LEU A 155 13.78 11.15 4.98
N ARG A 156 14.62 12.15 4.65
CA ARG A 156 15.48 12.88 5.60
C ARG A 156 14.92 14.24 5.98
N GLU A 157 13.79 14.64 5.41
CA GLU A 157 13.15 15.90 5.79
C GLU A 157 12.71 15.82 7.27
N PRO A 158 13.12 16.80 8.10
CA PRO A 158 12.73 16.79 9.50
C PRO A 158 11.24 17.07 9.67
N PHE A 159 10.62 16.39 10.64
CA PHE A 159 9.26 16.70 11.10
C PHE A 159 9.17 16.52 12.61
N VAL A 160 8.22 17.23 13.23
CA VAL A 160 7.93 17.05 14.67
C VAL A 160 7.07 15.80 14.84
N GLN A 161 7.57 14.82 15.60
CA GLN A 161 6.83 13.58 15.80
C GLN A 161 5.51 13.87 16.52
N PRO A 162 4.34 13.61 15.90
CA PRO A 162 3.04 13.99 16.48
C PRO A 162 2.67 13.12 17.69
N PHE A 163 3.45 12.06 17.93
CA PHE A 163 3.24 11.12 19.02
C PHE A 163 4.31 11.29 20.10
N TYR A 164 3.88 11.28 21.36
CA TYR A 164 4.73 11.18 22.55
C TYR A 164 5.77 12.29 22.77
N GLY A 165 5.62 13.45 22.11
CA GLY A 165 6.43 14.65 22.41
C GLY A 165 7.93 14.49 22.22
N ARG A 166 8.37 13.61 21.30
CA ARG A 166 9.79 13.24 21.11
C ARG A 166 10.63 14.25 20.32
N GLY A 167 10.06 15.42 20.01
CA GLY A 167 10.73 16.46 19.23
C GLY A 167 10.87 16.09 17.75
N GLU A 168 11.91 16.62 17.12
CA GLU A 168 12.16 16.48 15.69
C GLU A 168 12.74 15.10 15.31
N THR A 169 12.29 14.58 14.18
CA THR A 169 12.68 13.28 13.62
C THR A 169 12.65 13.28 12.10
N THR A 170 12.99 12.16 11.47
CA THR A 170 12.88 11.93 10.02
C THR A 170 12.25 10.57 9.75
N LEU A 171 11.70 10.36 8.55
CA LEU A 171 11.17 9.06 8.17
C LEU A 171 12.27 7.99 8.10
N GLU A 172 13.45 8.36 7.63
CA GLU A 172 14.63 7.47 7.61
C GLU A 172 14.96 6.93 9.01
N ARG A 173 14.74 7.74 10.06
CA ARG A 173 14.94 7.32 11.47
C ARG A 173 13.77 6.50 12.00
N GLU A 174 12.54 6.93 11.78
CA GLU A 174 11.34 6.30 12.37
C GLU A 174 10.89 5.03 11.63
N ALA A 175 11.28 4.87 10.37
CA ALA A 175 10.88 3.80 9.47
C ALA A 175 12.10 3.21 8.75
N ALA A 176 13.04 2.67 9.53
CA ALA A 176 14.35 2.18 9.05
C ALA A 176 14.30 1.08 7.98
N GLU A 177 13.14 0.45 7.78
CA GLU A 177 12.90 -0.54 6.72
C GLU A 177 12.54 0.10 5.37
N VAL A 178 12.10 1.36 5.36
CA VAL A 178 11.82 2.12 4.12
C VAL A 178 13.15 2.53 3.50
N ARG A 179 13.66 1.68 2.61
CA ARG A 179 14.99 1.81 2.02
C ARG A 179 14.92 1.71 0.50
N CYS A 180 15.76 2.49 -0.15
CA CYS A 180 15.84 2.57 -1.60
C CYS A 180 17.08 1.86 -2.12
N ASP A 181 16.95 1.11 -3.21
CA ASP A 181 18.11 0.59 -3.94
C ASP A 181 18.70 1.64 -4.89
N ALA A 182 19.79 1.27 -5.57
CA ALA A 182 20.49 2.16 -6.51
C ALA A 182 19.65 2.56 -7.73
N ASP A 183 18.60 1.79 -8.05
CA ASP A 183 17.70 2.04 -9.18
C ASP A 183 16.47 2.86 -8.76
N GLY A 184 16.41 3.33 -7.50
CA GLY A 184 15.29 4.10 -6.97
C GLY A 184 14.05 3.24 -6.66
N ARG A 185 14.21 1.92 -6.48
CA ARG A 185 13.10 1.04 -6.06
C ARG A 185 13.06 0.91 -4.54
N LEU A 186 11.84 0.83 -4.01
CA LEU A 186 11.62 0.43 -2.62
C LEU A 186 12.02 -1.03 -2.43
N ILE A 187 13.06 -1.26 -1.63
CA ILE A 187 13.64 -2.59 -1.43
C ILE A 187 12.60 -3.54 -0.86
N GLY A 188 12.46 -4.71 -1.50
CA GLY A 188 11.56 -5.75 -1.04
C GLY A 188 10.08 -5.47 -1.28
N ALA A 189 9.71 -4.44 -2.06
CA ALA A 189 8.32 -4.20 -2.43
C ALA A 189 7.84 -5.12 -3.57
N SER A 190 6.67 -5.74 -3.38
CA SER A 190 5.91 -6.34 -4.49
C SER A 190 5.12 -5.25 -5.19
N LEU A 191 5.08 -5.29 -6.52
CA LEU A 191 4.45 -4.25 -7.33
C LEU A 191 3.10 -4.72 -7.89
N SER A 192 2.19 -3.76 -8.03
CA SER A 192 0.90 -3.91 -8.70
C SER A 192 1.02 -3.83 -10.23
N ASP A 193 -0.07 -4.05 -10.96
CA ASP A 193 -0.12 -4.03 -12.43
C ASP A 193 0.41 -2.71 -13.02
N HIS A 194 0.22 -1.58 -12.33
CA HIS A 194 0.74 -0.27 -12.76
C HIS A 194 2.07 0.11 -12.11
N GLY A 195 2.74 -0.83 -11.43
CA GLY A 195 4.10 -0.62 -10.89
C GLY A 195 4.16 0.07 -9.53
N PHE A 196 3.04 0.21 -8.81
CA PHE A 196 3.04 0.81 -7.46
C PHE A 196 3.33 -0.24 -6.38
N PRO A 197 4.13 0.08 -5.35
CA PRO A 197 4.29 -0.75 -4.17
C PRO A 197 2.96 -1.14 -3.52
N ILE A 198 2.74 -2.43 -3.37
CA ILE A 198 1.61 -3.00 -2.66
C ILE A 198 1.91 -2.96 -1.15
N ILE A 199 0.96 -2.45 -0.38
CA ILE A 199 1.07 -2.32 1.09
C ILE A 199 0.01 -3.11 1.84
N SER A 200 -1.08 -3.55 1.19
CA SER A 200 -2.04 -4.51 1.75
C SER A 200 -3.03 -4.97 0.68
N MET A 201 -3.86 -5.97 0.99
CA MET A 201 -5.02 -6.33 0.19
C MET A 201 -6.18 -5.35 0.44
N PHE A 202 -6.95 -5.04 -0.61
CA PHE A 202 -8.20 -4.28 -0.51
C PHE A 202 -9.40 -5.25 -0.64
N PHE A 203 -9.96 -5.64 0.50
CA PHE A 203 -10.91 -6.75 0.59
C PHE A 203 -12.31 -6.37 0.13
N GLY A 204 -13.01 -7.32 -0.50
CA GLY A 204 -14.42 -7.14 -0.89
C GLY A 204 -14.65 -5.94 -1.82
N ALA A 205 -13.63 -5.61 -2.61
CA ALA A 205 -13.62 -4.46 -3.50
C ALA A 205 -14.76 -4.51 -4.52
N ALA A 206 -15.56 -3.44 -4.56
CA ALA A 206 -16.61 -3.23 -5.56
C ALA A 206 -16.64 -1.76 -5.99
N PRO A 207 -17.13 -1.44 -7.20
CA PRO A 207 -17.38 -0.05 -7.58
C PRO A 207 -18.20 0.67 -6.52
N ALA A 208 -17.78 1.88 -6.15
CA ALA A 208 -18.47 2.66 -5.12
C ALA A 208 -19.87 3.07 -5.59
N THR A 209 -20.86 3.00 -4.70
CA THR A 209 -22.18 3.59 -4.96
C THR A 209 -22.12 5.12 -4.94
N ALA A 210 -23.12 5.79 -5.50
CA ALA A 210 -23.21 7.26 -5.47
C ALA A 210 -23.14 7.83 -4.05
N GLU A 211 -23.77 7.15 -3.08
CA GLU A 211 -23.72 7.53 -1.67
C GLU A 211 -22.30 7.39 -1.09
N GLN A 212 -21.62 6.27 -1.37
CA GLN A 212 -20.25 6.04 -0.93
C GLN A 212 -19.27 7.04 -1.55
N ALA A 213 -19.45 7.36 -2.82
CA ALA A 213 -18.67 8.36 -3.53
C ALA A 213 -18.87 9.76 -2.93
N SER A 214 -20.12 10.13 -2.64
CA SER A 214 -20.45 11.43 -2.02
C SER A 214 -19.81 11.58 -0.64
N ARG A 215 -19.86 10.53 0.19
CA ARG A 215 -19.20 10.52 1.51
C ARG A 215 -17.68 10.64 1.40
N ALA A 216 -17.07 9.98 0.41
CA ALA A 216 -15.64 10.07 0.16
C ALA A 216 -15.22 11.48 -0.28
N ALA A 217 -16.02 12.15 -1.12
CA ALA A 217 -15.78 13.52 -1.54
C ALA A 217 -15.80 14.50 -0.36
N VAL A 218 -16.79 14.37 0.54
CA VAL A 218 -16.88 15.20 1.76
C VAL A 218 -15.66 14.98 2.68
N ALA A 219 -15.18 13.75 2.80
CA ALA A 219 -13.97 13.46 3.57
C ALA A 219 -12.70 14.09 2.96
N ALA A 220 -12.64 14.17 1.62
CA ALA A 220 -11.50 14.74 0.90
C ALA A 220 -11.49 16.28 0.93
N ASP A 221 -12.65 16.95 0.95
CA ASP A 221 -12.75 18.42 1.03
C ASP A 221 -12.45 18.97 2.44
N GLY A 222 -12.51 18.12 3.47
CA GLY A 222 -12.17 18.47 4.85
C GLY A 222 -10.69 18.25 5.24
N SER A 223 -9.86 17.70 4.35
CA SER A 223 -8.44 17.41 4.62
C SER A 223 -7.52 17.93 3.49
N ALA A 224 -6.21 17.94 3.71
CA ALA A 224 -5.20 18.20 2.68
C ALA A 224 -5.25 17.21 1.48
N ALA A 225 -6.12 16.18 1.53
CA ALA A 225 -6.37 15.16 0.51
C ALA A 225 -6.73 15.71 -0.87
N SER A 226 -7.49 16.81 -0.95
CA SER A 226 -7.92 17.40 -2.23
C SER A 226 -6.73 17.80 -3.11
N ALA A 227 -5.68 18.39 -2.53
CA ALA A 227 -4.45 18.74 -3.24
C ALA A 227 -3.63 17.52 -3.65
N VAL A 228 -3.63 16.46 -2.83
CA VAL A 228 -2.90 15.21 -3.09
C VAL A 228 -3.57 14.40 -4.21
N ALA A 229 -4.91 14.32 -4.24
CA ALA A 229 -5.66 13.63 -5.30
C ALA A 229 -5.46 14.28 -6.68
N ALA A 230 -5.50 15.62 -6.77
CA ALA A 230 -5.22 16.35 -8.00
C ALA A 230 -3.78 16.11 -8.52
N ARG A 231 -2.83 15.87 -7.62
CA ARG A 231 -1.41 15.68 -7.93
C ARG A 231 -1.08 14.25 -8.37
N TRP A 232 -1.74 13.24 -7.80
CA TRP A 232 -1.70 11.87 -8.31
C TRP A 232 -2.13 11.78 -9.78
N SER A 233 -3.17 12.52 -10.15
CA SER A 233 -3.72 12.50 -11.50
C SER A 233 -2.86 13.22 -12.54
N ARG A 234 -1.96 14.13 -12.12
CA ARG A 234 -1.08 14.91 -13.02
C ARG A 234 0.32 14.32 -13.16
N ASP A 235 0.90 13.79 -12.07
CA ASP A 235 2.31 13.38 -12.03
C ASP A 235 2.52 11.85 -11.87
N GLY A 236 1.45 11.05 -11.93
CA GLY A 236 1.53 9.60 -11.72
C GLY A 236 2.02 9.22 -10.31
N GLY A 237 1.80 10.09 -9.32
CA GLY A 237 2.23 9.87 -7.94
C GLY A 237 3.64 10.39 -7.57
N ARG A 238 4.38 11.03 -8.49
CA ARG A 238 5.68 11.65 -8.15
C ARG A 238 5.48 12.93 -7.33
N ILE A 239 6.16 13.05 -6.19
CA ILE A 239 6.04 14.20 -5.29
C ILE A 239 7.07 15.30 -5.66
N ARG A 240 6.70 16.36 -6.40
CA ARG A 240 7.63 17.48 -6.74
C ARG A 240 7.51 18.77 -5.88
N ARG A 241 8.65 19.19 -5.33
CA ARG A 241 9.04 20.35 -4.48
C ARG A 241 8.21 21.64 -4.29
N GLU A 242 7.09 21.91 -4.96
CA GLU A 242 6.32 23.13 -4.69
C GLU A 242 5.18 22.82 -3.72
N ASP A 243 5.25 23.42 -2.52
CA ASP A 243 4.15 24.09 -1.81
C ASP A 243 4.16 23.94 -0.26
N SER A 244 5.34 24.06 0.37
CA SER A 244 5.48 24.20 1.84
C SER A 244 5.64 25.65 2.31
N ARG A 245 5.27 26.65 1.49
CA ARG A 245 5.13 28.03 2.00
C ARG A 245 3.71 28.21 2.53
N GLY A 246 3.56 27.97 3.83
CA GLY A 246 2.36 28.36 4.57
C GLY A 246 2.07 29.87 4.46
N PRO A 247 0.83 30.30 4.74
CA PRO A 247 0.45 31.70 4.62
C PRO A 247 1.26 32.56 5.59
N GLU A 248 1.94 33.57 5.05
CA GLU A 248 2.58 34.63 5.80
C GLU A 248 1.49 35.45 6.50
N ILE A 249 1.39 35.30 7.82
CA ILE A 249 0.49 36.10 8.64
C ILE A 249 1.08 37.52 8.67
N ALA A 250 0.45 38.43 7.91
CA ALA A 250 0.70 39.86 8.02
C ALA A 250 0.47 40.30 9.47
N ARG A 251 1.51 40.86 10.09
CA ARG A 251 1.41 41.57 11.36
C ARG A 251 1.18 43.04 11.03
N ASP A 252 0.00 43.53 11.38
CA ASP A 252 -0.22 44.94 11.69
C ASP A 252 0.20 45.22 13.14
#